data_AF-A0A445AB34-F1
#
_entry.id   AF-A0A445AB34-F1
#
_cell.length_a   1.000
_cell.length_b   1.000
_cell.length_c   1.000
_cell.angle_alpha   90.00
_cell.angle_beta   90.00
_cell.angle_gamma   90.00
#
_symmetry.space_group_name_H-M   'P 1'
#
loop_
_entity.id
_entity.type
_entity.pdbx_description
1 polymer ?
#
loop_
_entity_poly.entity_id
_entity_poly.type
_entity_poly.pdbx_seq_one_letter_code
_entity_poly.pdbx_strand_id
1 'polypeptide(L)'
;MDGYIEPLRAGSPTKFEFENLLVGQAIPSGFIPAIEKGFKEAANSIVLTDGTAHAVDSSELAFKLASIYAFIQCYTASRPFILEPVMLVELKVPTEFQGAFAGDINKWGFLFYSILVKSF
;
A
#
# COMPACT_ATOMS: atom_id res chain seq x y z
N MET A 1 17.00 -13.64 -6.66
CA MET A 1 16.26 -13.23 -5.44
C MET A 1 14.83 -13.54 -5.73
N ASP A 2 14.23 -14.40 -4.92
CA ASP A 2 12.84 -14.78 -5.06
C ASP A 2 12.09 -14.27 -3.84
N GLY A 3 10.81 -13.98 -4.03
CA GLY A 3 9.94 -13.38 -3.04
C GLY A 3 8.55 -13.13 -3.60
N TYR A 4 7.66 -12.64 -2.76
CA TYR A 4 6.33 -12.24 -3.18
C TYR A 4 5.95 -10.90 -2.53
N ILE A 5 4.97 -10.23 -3.14
CA ILE A 5 4.36 -9.03 -2.59
C ILE A 5 2.90 -9.31 -2.35
N GLU A 6 2.36 -8.79 -1.26
CA GLU A 6 0.94 -8.90 -0.95
C GLU A 6 0.40 -7.55 -0.47
N PRO A 7 -0.89 -7.26 -0.71
CA PRO A 7 -1.48 -6.02 -0.22
C PRO A 7 -1.58 -6.06 1.30
N LEU A 8 -1.21 -4.95 1.95
CA LEU A 8 -1.53 -4.76 3.35
C LEU A 8 -3.04 -4.81 3.55
N ARG A 9 -3.45 -5.32 4.71
CA ARG A 9 -4.85 -5.31 5.12
C ARG A 9 -5.41 -3.89 5.07
N ALA A 10 -6.62 -3.73 4.54
CA ALA A 10 -7.32 -2.45 4.55
C ALA A 10 -7.38 -1.87 5.98
N GLY A 11 -6.93 -0.63 6.16
CA GLY A 11 -6.85 0.02 7.47
C GLY A 11 -5.63 -0.37 8.31
N SER A 12 -4.60 -1.00 7.74
CA SER A 12 -3.34 -1.26 8.44
C SER A 12 -2.76 0.04 9.04
N PRO A 13 -2.26 0.02 10.29
CA PRO A 13 -1.61 1.18 10.90
C PRO A 13 -0.28 1.50 10.23
N THR A 14 0.33 0.52 9.56
CA THR A 14 1.57 0.68 8.82
C THR A 14 1.28 0.88 7.34
N LYS A 15 2.11 1.70 6.70
CA LYS A 15 2.14 1.81 5.24
C LYS A 15 3.18 0.90 4.62
N PHE A 16 4.10 0.35 5.42
CA PHE A 16 5.10 -0.57 4.93
C PHE A 16 5.38 -1.74 5.88
N GLU A 17 5.58 -2.93 5.32
CA GLU A 17 6.00 -4.14 6.02
C GLU A 17 6.99 -4.94 5.18
N PHE A 18 8.11 -5.32 5.79
CA PHE A 18 9.14 -6.14 5.17
C PHE A 18 9.40 -7.37 6.03
N GLU A 19 9.30 -8.55 5.42
CA GLU A 19 9.61 -9.82 6.07
C GLU A 19 10.79 -10.50 5.38
N ASN A 20 11.80 -10.86 6.17
CA ASN A 20 12.98 -11.58 5.70
C ASN A 20 12.85 -13.06 6.09
N LEU A 21 12.57 -13.92 5.11
CA LEU A 21 12.42 -15.37 5.27
C LEU A 21 13.63 -16.15 4.72
N LEU A 22 14.76 -15.49 4.47
CA LEU A 22 15.96 -16.14 3.98
C LEU A 22 16.42 -17.27 4.90
N VAL A 23 16.58 -18.46 4.33
CA VAL A 23 17.09 -19.65 5.03
C VAL A 23 18.59 -19.79 4.73
N GLY A 24 19.43 -19.65 5.75
CA GLY A 24 20.89 -19.78 5.63
C GLY A 24 21.63 -18.45 5.40
N GLN A 25 22.81 -18.50 4.76
CA GLN A 25 23.69 -17.34 4.51
C GLN A 25 23.83 -17.04 3.00
N ALA A 26 22.76 -17.26 2.23
CA ALA A 26 22.77 -17.07 0.78
C ALA A 26 22.98 -15.59 0.39
N ILE A 27 22.54 -14.67 1.25
CA ILE A 27 22.87 -13.23 1.21
C ILE A 27 23.50 -12.85 2.55
N PRO A 28 24.70 -12.22 2.55
CA PRO A 28 25.28 -11.68 3.77
C PRO A 28 24.35 -10.70 4.47
N SER A 29 24.23 -10.83 5.80
CA SER A 29 23.32 -10.00 6.63
C SER A 29 23.55 -8.49 6.48
N GLY A 30 24.77 -8.06 6.15
CA GLY A 30 25.10 -6.65 5.90
C GLY A 30 24.37 -6.03 4.70
N PHE A 31 23.87 -6.84 3.75
CA PHE A 31 23.14 -6.33 2.58
C PHE A 31 21.62 -6.25 2.80
N ILE A 32 21.09 -6.90 3.83
CA ILE A 32 19.64 -6.89 4.13
C ILE A 32 19.08 -5.47 4.30
N PRO A 33 19.76 -4.53 5.01
CA PRO A 33 19.27 -3.16 5.12
C PRO A 33 19.20 -2.41 3.78
N ALA A 34 20.12 -2.71 2.84
CA ALA A 34 20.11 -2.09 1.52
C ALA A 34 18.94 -2.61 0.66
N ILE A 35 18.60 -3.89 0.82
CA ILE A 35 17.45 -4.55 0.18
C ILE A 35 16.15 -3.97 0.72
N GLU A 36 15.99 -3.93 2.04
CA GLU A 36 14.82 -3.34 2.70
C GLU A 36 14.62 -1.88 2.26
N LYS A 37 15.70 -1.09 2.21
CA LYS A 37 15.64 0.29 1.74
C LYS A 37 15.19 0.39 0.28
N GLY A 38 15.71 -0.48 -0.60
CA GLY A 38 15.27 -0.55 -2.00
C GLY A 38 13.78 -0.86 -2.12
N PHE A 39 13.29 -1.82 -1.34
CA PHE A 39 11.88 -2.17 -1.29
C PHE A 39 10.99 -1.08 -0.68
N LYS A 40 11.45 -0.39 0.36
CA LYS A 40 10.74 0.73 0.99
C LYS A 40 10.65 1.96 0.10
N GLU A 41 11.67 2.21 -0.72
CA GLU A 41 11.61 3.27 -1.73
C GLU A 41 10.64 2.91 -2.87
N ALA A 42 10.49 1.62 -3.17
CA ALA A 42 9.66 1.15 -4.26
C ALA A 42 8.19 0.95 -3.85
N ALA A 43 7.90 0.53 -2.61
CA ALA A 43 6.61 -0.06 -2.27
C ALA A 43 6.23 0.03 -0.79
N ASN A 44 5.10 -0.63 -0.48
CA ASN A 44 4.48 -0.76 0.84
C ASN A 44 4.69 -2.16 1.47
N SER A 45 4.31 -3.30 0.87
CA SER A 45 4.52 -4.60 1.56
C SER A 45 5.23 -5.62 0.68
N ILE A 46 6.32 -6.20 1.19
CA ILE A 46 7.24 -7.06 0.44
C ILE A 46 7.85 -8.15 1.33
N VAL A 47 7.90 -9.38 0.83
CA VAL A 47 8.53 -10.53 1.50
C VAL A 47 9.70 -11.04 0.65
N LEU A 48 10.89 -11.14 1.27
CA LEU A 48 12.08 -11.73 0.66
C LEU A 48 12.22 -13.18 1.10
N THR A 49 12.14 -14.12 0.16
CA THR A 49 12.20 -15.56 0.46
C THR A 49 13.53 -16.20 0.11
N ASP A 50 14.18 -15.75 -0.97
CA ASP A 50 15.46 -16.30 -1.41
C ASP A 50 16.34 -15.28 -2.15
N GLY A 51 17.63 -15.55 -2.29
CA GLY A 51 18.52 -14.83 -3.17
C GLY A 51 19.98 -15.25 -3.04
N THR A 52 20.78 -14.88 -4.05
CA THR A 52 22.19 -15.25 -4.14
C THR A 52 23.07 -14.02 -4.16
N ALA A 53 24.25 -14.13 -3.55
CA ALA A 53 25.28 -13.11 -3.58
C ALA A 53 26.57 -13.66 -4.21
N HIS A 54 27.29 -12.81 -4.95
CA HIS A 54 28.62 -13.09 -5.48
C HIS A 54 29.61 -12.09 -4.88
N ALA A 55 30.67 -12.57 -4.24
CA ALA A 55 31.60 -11.73 -3.47
C ALA A 55 32.30 -10.61 -4.29
N VAL A 56 32.35 -10.73 -5.62
CA VAL A 56 33.02 -9.78 -6.50
C VAL A 56 32.07 -8.74 -7.10
N ASP A 57 30.82 -9.13 -7.40
CA ASP A 57 29.86 -8.27 -8.11
C ASP A 57 28.70 -7.79 -7.22
N SER A 58 28.54 -8.34 -6.02
CA SER A 58 27.54 -7.91 -5.06
C SER A 58 27.98 -6.67 -4.30
N SER A 59 27.22 -5.58 -4.47
CA SER A 59 27.35 -4.34 -3.72
C SER A 59 26.00 -3.91 -3.14
N GLU A 60 26.01 -3.05 -2.11
CA GLU A 60 24.77 -2.50 -1.53
C GLU A 60 23.90 -1.82 -2.59
N LEU A 61 24.52 -1.06 -3.51
CA LEU A 61 23.81 -0.39 -4.58
C LEU A 61 23.16 -1.40 -5.54
N ALA A 62 23.86 -2.49 -5.88
CA ALA A 62 23.32 -3.54 -6.74
C ALA A 62 22.08 -4.19 -6.11
N PHE A 63 22.13 -4.53 -4.81
CA PHE A 63 20.99 -5.11 -4.12
C PHE A 63 19.83 -4.15 -3.95
N LYS A 64 20.11 -2.87 -3.69
CA LYS A 64 19.08 -1.82 -3.65
C LYS A 64 18.36 -1.72 -4.99
N LEU A 65 19.10 -1.65 -6.09
CA LEU A 65 18.53 -1.57 -7.45
C LEU A 65 17.76 -2.84 -7.82
N ALA A 66 18.32 -4.02 -7.52
CA ALA A 66 17.64 -5.30 -7.76
C ALA A 66 16.28 -5.35 -7.06
N SER A 67 16.19 -4.83 -5.82
CA SER A 67 14.95 -4.77 -5.04
C SER A 67 13.90 -3.85 -5.70
N ILE A 68 14.32 -2.69 -6.21
CA ILE A 68 13.44 -1.76 -6.92
C ILE A 68 12.91 -2.39 -8.21
N TYR A 69 13.78 -3.02 -9.00
CA TYR A 69 13.36 -3.67 -10.26
C TYR A 69 12.45 -4.87 -10.03
N ALA A 70 12.73 -5.68 -9.00
CA ALA A 70 11.86 -6.78 -8.61
C ALA A 70 10.45 -6.27 -8.25
N PHE A 71 10.36 -5.18 -7.48
CA PHE A 71 9.06 -4.58 -7.19
C PHE A 71 8.33 -4.11 -8.45
N ILE A 72 9.01 -3.40 -9.37
CA ILE A 72 8.37 -2.90 -10.62
C ILE A 72 7.81 -4.06 -11.45
N GLN A 73 8.53 -5.17 -11.55
CA GLN A 73 8.07 -6.37 -12.25
C GLN A 73 6.82 -6.97 -11.59
N CYS A 74 6.85 -7.16 -10.27
CA CYS A 74 5.70 -7.68 -9.53
C CYS A 74 4.49 -6.72 -9.60
N TYR A 75 4.70 -5.42 -9.43
CA TYR A 75 3.65 -4.41 -9.49
C TYR A 75 2.95 -4.40 -10.85
N THR A 76 3.72 -4.48 -11.93
CA THR A 76 3.17 -4.52 -13.29
C THR A 76 2.34 -5.79 -13.54
N ALA A 77 2.77 -6.93 -12.99
CA ALA A 77 2.04 -8.19 -13.08
C ALA A 77 0.78 -8.24 -12.18
N SER A 78 0.75 -7.46 -11.10
CA SER A 78 -0.28 -7.54 -10.04
C SER A 78 -1.59 -6.80 -10.34
N ARG A 79 -1.75 -6.19 -11.52
CA ARG A 79 -2.95 -5.42 -11.92
C ARG A 79 -3.41 -4.41 -10.84
N PRO A 80 -2.57 -3.42 -10.52
CA PRO A 80 -2.84 -2.49 -9.44
C PRO A 80 -4.08 -1.64 -9.72
N PHE A 81 -4.82 -1.31 -8.66
CA PHE A 81 -5.98 -0.43 -8.70
C PHE A 81 -5.79 0.76 -7.76
N ILE A 82 -6.31 1.92 -8.17
CA ILE A 82 -6.25 3.14 -7.38
C ILE A 82 -7.36 3.07 -6.33
N LEU A 83 -6.99 3.29 -5.07
CA LEU A 83 -7.93 3.40 -3.96
C LEU A 83 -8.37 4.86 -3.81
N GLU A 84 -9.66 5.12 -3.98
CA GLU A 84 -10.24 6.44 -3.70
C GLU A 84 -10.56 6.57 -2.19
N PRO A 85 -10.34 7.75 -1.60
CA PRO A 85 -10.67 7.97 -0.19
C PRO A 85 -12.19 8.05 0.01
N VAL A 86 -12.73 7.23 0.91
CA VAL A 86 -14.13 7.31 1.35
C VAL A 86 -14.21 8.20 2.58
N MET A 87 -14.98 9.29 2.51
CA MET A 87 -15.18 10.23 3.61
C MET A 87 -16.58 10.10 4.22
N LEU A 88 -16.64 10.10 5.55
CA LEU A 88 -17.90 10.25 6.29
C LEU A 88 -18.16 11.75 6.48
N VAL A 89 -19.27 12.24 5.95
CA VAL A 89 -19.66 13.66 6.04
C VAL A 89 -20.97 13.79 6.81
N GLU A 90 -20.99 14.65 7.82
CA GLU A 90 -22.22 15.05 8.53
C GLU A 90 -22.67 16.43 8.03
N LEU A 91 -23.90 16.53 7.54
CA LEU A 91 -24.49 17.77 7.04
C LEU A 91 -25.68 18.17 7.90
N LYS A 92 -25.74 19.45 8.26
CA LYS A 92 -26.89 20.05 8.94
C LYS A 92 -27.61 20.98 7.96
N VAL A 93 -28.85 20.63 7.64
CA VAL A 93 -29.67 21.34 6.67
C VAL A 93 -31.03 21.62 7.30
N PRO A 94 -31.58 22.84 7.19
CA PRO A 94 -32.95 23.11 7.64
C PRO A 94 -33.95 22.16 6.96
N THR A 95 -35.01 21.77 7.66
CA THR A 95 -35.99 20.75 7.20
C THR A 95 -36.56 21.06 5.81
N GLU A 96 -36.77 22.35 5.52
CA GLU A 96 -37.32 22.85 4.26
C GLU A 96 -36.44 22.55 3.04
N PHE A 97 -35.11 22.40 3.22
CA PHE A 97 -34.16 22.18 2.13
C PHE A 97 -33.67 20.73 2.02
N GLN A 98 -34.11 19.82 2.90
CA GLN A 98 -33.64 18.43 2.94
C GLN A 98 -33.82 17.72 1.58
N GLY A 99 -34.95 17.92 0.90
CA GLY A 99 -35.23 17.29 -0.40
C GLY A 99 -34.33 17.79 -1.53
N ALA A 100 -34.05 19.10 -1.59
CA ALA A 100 -33.15 19.68 -2.59
C ALA A 100 -31.72 19.17 -2.41
N PHE A 101 -31.22 19.17 -1.18
CA PHE A 101 -29.89 18.64 -0.86
C PHE A 101 -29.79 17.13 -1.09
N ALA A 102 -30.88 16.37 -0.89
CA ALA A 102 -30.90 14.95 -1.18
C ALA A 102 -30.61 14.63 -2.65
N GLY A 103 -31.13 15.46 -3.56
CA GLY A 103 -30.86 15.35 -4.99
C GLY A 103 -29.40 15.65 -5.35
N ASP A 104 -28.81 16.68 -4.72
CA ASP A 104 -27.44 17.09 -5.04
C ASP A 104 -26.39 16.13 -4.47
N ILE A 105 -26.60 15.54 -3.29
CA ILE A 105 -25.72 14.52 -2.70
C ILE A 105 -25.59 13.30 -3.63
N ASN A 106 -26.70 12.83 -4.20
CA ASN A 106 -26.69 11.72 -5.16
C ASN A 106 -25.93 12.08 -6.45
N LYS A 107 -26.07 13.32 -6.96
CA LYS A 107 -25.34 13.78 -8.15
C LYS A 107 -23.83 13.84 -7.93
N TRP A 108 -23.40 14.17 -6.71
CA TRP A 108 -21.97 14.21 -6.35
C TRP A 108 -21.36 12.84 -6.09
N GLY A 109 -22.15 11.76 -6.17
CA GLY A 109 -21.67 10.39 -5.95
C GLY A 109 -21.52 9.99 -4.48
N PHE A 110 -22.11 10.76 -3.55
CA PHE A 110 -22.13 10.38 -2.13
C PHE A 110 -23.24 9.35 -1.87
N LEU A 111 -22.97 8.42 -0.95
CA LEU A 111 -23.94 7.45 -0.44
C LEU A 111 -24.58 7.96 0.86
N PHE A 112 -25.91 7.86 0.94
CA PHE A 112 -26.64 8.14 2.17
C PHE A 112 -26.48 7.00 3.17
N TYR A 113 -25.94 7.32 4.36
CA TYR A 113 -25.82 6.35 5.45
C TYR A 113 -26.96 6.45 6.47
N SER A 114 -27.28 7.67 6.94
CA SER A 114 -28.38 7.91 7.88
C SER A 114 -28.81 9.37 7.90
N ILE A 115 -30.11 9.64 8.03
CA ILE A 115 -30.65 10.99 8.28
C ILE A 115 -31.03 11.09 9.76
N LEU A 116 -30.45 12.07 10.46
CA LEU A 116 -30.77 12.32 11.87
C LEU A 116 -31.47 13.68 11.98
N VAL A 117 -32.79 13.64 12.18
CA VAL A 117 -33.59 14.84 12.38
C VAL A 117 -33.46 15.24 13.86
N LYS A 118 -32.66 16.27 14.14
CA LYS A 118 -32.66 16.90 15.47
C LYS A 118 -33.79 17.92 15.51
N SER A 119 -34.87 17.56 16.21
CA SER A 119 -35.91 18.52 16.60
C SER A 119 -35.31 19.44 17.66
N PHE A 120 -35.32 20.75 17.41
CA PHE A 120 -35.15 21.74 18.46
C PHE A 120 -36.47 21.93 19.22
#